data_AF-A0A8T3NMR0-F1
#
_entry.id   AF-A0A8T3NMR0-F1
#
_cell.length_a   1.000
_cell.length_b   1.000
_cell.length_c   1.000
_cell.angle_alpha   90.00
_cell.angle_beta   90.00
_cell.angle_gamma   90.00
#
_symmetry.space_group_name_H-M   'P 1'
#
loop_
_entity.id
_entity.type
_entity.pdbx_description
1 polymer ?
#
loop_
_entity_poly.entity_id
_entity_poly.type
_entity_poly.pdbx_seq_one_letter_code
_entity_poly.pdbx_strand_id
1 'polypeptide(L)' 'MKVTYDPEVDVVRIILSDAAIEESDEDKPGLILDYDKDGNIVGLEILDASKRIENPRSVEYAVAG' A
#
# COMPACT_ATOMS: atom_id res chain seq x y z
N MET A 1 6.68 -3.78 -8.61
CA MET A 1 5.51 -3.61 -7.73
C MET A 1 5.08 -4.95 -7.16
N LYS A 2 4.76 -5.00 -5.87
CA LYS A 2 4.22 -6.19 -5.18
C LYS A 2 3.02 -5.77 -4.33
N VAL A 3 1.92 -6.50 -4.43
CA VAL A 3 0.73 -6.30 -3.60
C VAL A 3 0.59 -7.50 -2.67
N THR A 4 0.41 -7.26 -1.38
CA THR A 4 0.19 -8.29 -0.36
C THR A 4 -1.02 -7.91 0.46
N TYR A 5 -1.95 -8.84 0.64
CA TYR A 5 -3.02 -8.71 1.62
C TYR A 5 -2.75 -9.68 2.76
N ASP A 6 -2.64 -9.15 3.98
CA ASP A 6 -2.57 -9.93 5.21
C ASP A 6 -3.94 -9.94 5.88
N PRO A 7 -4.68 -11.08 5.83
CA PRO A 7 -5.99 -11.19 6.44
C PRO A 7 -5.95 -11.32 7.97
N GLU A 8 -4.80 -11.61 8.59
CA GLU A 8 -4.69 -11.74 10.05
C GLU A 8 -4.75 -10.36 10.72
N VAL A 9 -4.12 -9.36 10.10
CA VAL A 9 -4.14 -7.96 10.58
C VAL A 9 -5.04 -7.03 9.74
N ASP A 10 -5.67 -7.55 8.70
CA ASP A 10 -6.53 -6.84 7.75
C ASP A 10 -5.86 -5.62 7.08
N VAL A 11 -4.65 -5.82 6.55
CA VAL A 11 -3.84 -4.78 5.90
C VAL A 11 -3.49 -5.17 4.46
N VAL A 12 -3.67 -4.24 3.53
CA VAL A 12 -3.09 -4.33 2.18
C VAL A 12 -1.83 -3.49 2.12
N ARG A 13 -0.71 -4.09 1.73
CA ARG A 13 0.55 -3.41 1.43
C ARG A 13 0.85 -3.43 -0.06
N ILE A 14 1.17 -2.27 -0.62
CA ILE A 14 1.64 -2.12 -2.00
C ILE A 14 3.06 -1.58 -1.95
N ILE A 15 4.01 -2.35 -2.48
CA ILE A 15 5.41 -1.94 -2.63
C ILE A 15 5.59 -1.52 -4.09
N LEU A 16 5.98 -0.27 -4.34
CA LEU A 16 6.15 0.28 -5.68
C LEU A 16 7.58 0.08 -6.20
N SER A 17 8.59 0.24 -5.34
CA SER A 17 10.02 0.06 -5.65
C SER A 17 10.77 -0.67 -4.54
N ASP A 18 12.01 -1.10 -4.82
CA ASP A 18 12.90 -1.73 -3.83
C ASP A 18 13.77 -0.71 -3.07
N ALA A 19 13.47 0.59 -3.20
CA ALA A 19 14.18 1.62 -2.46
C ALA A 19 13.87 1.53 -0.96
N ALA A 20 14.82 1.93 -0.12
CA ALA A 20 14.65 1.90 1.32
C ALA A 20 13.60 2.93 1.76
N ILE A 21 12.75 2.52 2.69
CA ILE A 21 11.80 3.41 3.37
C ILE A 21 12.59 4.21 4.40
N GLU A 22 12.57 5.53 4.27
CA GLU A 22 13.16 6.46 5.23
C GLU A 22 12.11 6.92 6.24
N GLU A 23 10.89 7.19 5.77
CA GLU A 23 9.78 7.62 6.60
C GLU A 23 8.45 6.97 6.17
N SER A 24 7.56 6.78 7.14
CA SER A 24 6.19 6.34 6.94
C SER A 24 5.26 7.31 7.65
N ASP A 25 4.23 7.80 6.96
CA ASP A 25 3.27 8.76 7.53
C ASP A 25 1.82 8.38 7.21
N GLU A 26 0.92 8.63 8.16
CA GLU A 26 -0.52 8.40 8.01
C GLU A 26 -1.19 9.67 7.44
N ASP A 27 -1.26 9.78 6.12
CA ASP A 27 -1.89 10.93 5.43
C ASP A 27 -3.37 11.08 5.81
N LYS A 28 -4.08 9.96 5.96
CA LYS A 28 -5.48 9.88 6.37
C LYS A 28 -5.70 8.65 7.23
N PRO A 29 -6.72 8.66 8.12
CA PRO A 29 -7.04 7.50 8.94
C PRO A 29 -7.13 6.19 8.12
N GLY A 30 -6.19 5.28 8.36
CA GLY A 30 -6.05 3.98 7.72
C GLY A 30 -5.33 3.97 6.36
N LEU A 31 -4.65 5.05 5.96
CA LEU A 31 -3.79 5.11 4.78
C LEU A 31 -2.39 5.59 5.20
N ILE A 32 -1.40 4.72 5.05
CA ILE A 32 0.00 5.01 5.34
C ILE A 32 0.76 5.10 4.02
N LEU A 33 1.58 6.13 3.87
CA LEU A 33 2.49 6.32 2.73
C LEU A 33 3.92 6.14 3.19
N ASP A 34 4.68 5.32 2.47
CA ASP A 34 6.10 5.09 2.70
C ASP A 34 6.91 5.92 1.70
N TYR A 35 7.87 6.71 2.19
CA TYR A 35 8.74 7.56 1.38
C TYR A 35 10.21 7.15 1.47
N ASP A 36 10.95 7.34 0.38
CA ASP A 36 12.42 7.29 0.41
C ASP A 36 13.03 8.61 0.91
N LYS A 37 14.35 8.62 1.09
CA LYS A 37 15.15 9.77 1.51
C LYS A 37 15.00 11.04 0.64
N ASP A 38 14.53 10.88 -0.60
CA ASP A 38 14.37 11.96 -1.56
C ASP A 38 12.90 12.45 -1.61
N GLY A 39 12.03 11.87 -0.76
CA GLY A 39 10.62 12.18 -0.64
C GLY A 39 9.72 11.51 -1.69
N ASN A 40 10.22 10.49 -2.40
CA ASN A 40 9.39 9.76 -3.36
C ASN A 40 8.61 8.65 -2.65
N ILE A 41 7.37 8.42 -3.06
CA ILE A 41 6.57 7.31 -2.55
C ILE A 41 7.15 5.99 -3.07
N VAL A 42 7.52 5.11 -2.15
CA VAL A 42 8.06 3.76 -2.42
C VAL A 42 7.09 2.65 -2.05
N GLY A 43 6.09 2.95 -1.23
CA GLY A 43 5.04 2.02 -0.84
C GLY A 43 3.84 2.70 -0.20
N LEU A 44 2.80 1.91 0.04
CA LEU A 44 1.66 2.33 0.85
C LEU A 44 1.02 1.15 1.57
N GLU A 45 0.32 1.46 2.66
CA GLU A 45 -0.50 0.51 3.42
C GLU A 45 -1.93 1.03 3.57
N ILE A 46 -2.90 0.12 3.44
CA ILE A 46 -4.32 0.39 3.68
C ILE A 46 -4.75 -0.49 4.85
N LEU A 47 -5.04 0.13 5.99
CA LEU A 47 -5.55 -0.53 7.20
C LEU A 47 -7.06 -0.74 7.10
N ASP A 48 -7.59 -1.70 7.88
CA ASP A 48 -9.00 -2.12 7.80
C ASP A 48 -9.42 -2.41 6.35
N ALA A 49 -8.56 -3.10 5.60
CA ALA A 49 -8.71 -3.28 4.17
C ALA A 49 -10.06 -3.89 3.79
N SER A 50 -10.56 -4.84 4.58
CA SER A 50 -11.88 -5.46 4.38
C SER A 50 -13.06 -4.48 4.49
N LYS A 51 -12.88 -3.32 5.13
CA LYS A 51 -13.90 -2.26 5.24
C LYS A 51 -13.80 -1.21 4.14
N ARG A 52 -12.67 -1.15 3.43
CA ARG A 52 -12.33 -0.09 2.48
C ARG A 52 -12.24 -0.57 1.03
N ILE A 53 -12.00 -1.87 0.84
CA ILE A 53 -11.82 -2.51 -0.46
C ILE A 53 -12.89 -3.58 -0.60
N GLU A 54 -13.64 -3.55 -1.70
CA GLU A 54 -14.76 -4.50 -1.95
C GLU A 54 -14.29 -5.97 -1.92
N ASN A 55 -13.12 -6.24 -2.50
CA ASN A 55 -12.48 -7.55 -2.42
C ASN A 55 -10.97 -7.42 -2.21
N PRO A 56 -10.47 -7.40 -0.95
CA PRO A 56 -9.04 -7.26 -0.67
C PRO A 56 -8.21 -8.49 -1.09
N ARG A 57 -8.85 -9.59 -1.53
CA ARG A 57 -8.18 -10.81 -2.00
C ARG A 57 -7.97 -10.85 -3.51
N SER A 58 -8.47 -9.88 -4.26
CA SER A 58 -8.29 -9.80 -5.71
C SER A 58 -7.55 -8.53 -6.11
N VAL A 59 -6.68 -8.65 -7.13
CA VAL A 59 -6.03 -7.52 -7.78
C VAL A 59 -6.30 -7.62 -9.27
N GLU A 60 -6.86 -6.55 -9.83
CA GLU A 60 -6.97 -6.38 -11.28
C GLU A 60 -5.89 -5.40 -11.74
N TYR A 61 -5.17 -5.77 -12.79
CA TYR A 61 -4.13 -4.94 -13.40
C TYR A 61 -4.45 -4.72 -14.86
N ALA A 62 -4.45 -3.46 -15.28
CA ALA A 62 -4.67 -3.05 -16.66
C ALA A 62 -3.66 -1.98 -17.07
N VAL A 63 -3.27 -2.00 -18.34
CA VAL A 63 -2.46 -0.95 -18.97
C VAL A 63 -3.37 -0.25 -19.98
N ALA A 64 -3.68 1.01 -19.73
CA ALA A 64 -4.36 1.85 -20.71
C ALA A 64 -3.34 2.29 -21.77
N GLY A 65 -3.73 2.17 -23.05
CA GLY A 65 -2.97 2.67 -24.20
C GLY A 65 -3.36 4.09 -24.57
#